data_AF-A0A376Q0T9-F1
#
_entry.id   AF-A0A376Q0T9-F1
#
_cell.length_a   1.000
_cell.length_b   1.000
_cell.length_c   1.000
_cell.angle_alpha   90.00
_cell.angle_beta   90.00
_cell.angle_gamma   90.00
#
_symmetry.space_group_name_H-M   'P 1'
#
loop_
_entity.id
_entity.type
_entity.pdbx_description
1 polymer ?
#
loop_
_entity_poly.entity_id
_entity_poly.type
_entity_poly.pdbx_seq_one_letter_code
_entity_poly.pdbx_strand_id
1 'polypeptide(L)'
;MLLYNKAFDINHTILRMSSWLLNSSEPLISLEGIRIFDFLIAFPEYISKLSLGKELVKERNKFKRFSNPYNAFDPQSLFQQMEGVQKSAICSLVTASVLVEINNELYEIKKDKLYAIGFTKTNLFDSINEDVISFISNNLETLPVTGITGLKAASKLMSFKYDRI
;
A
#
# COMPACT_ATOMS: atom_id res chain seq x y z
N MET A 1 16.71 18.73 15.59
CA MET A 1 16.55 18.55 14.13
C MET A 1 15.45 17.53 13.94
N LEU A 2 14.27 17.93 13.44
CA LEU A 2 13.22 16.96 13.11
C LEU A 2 13.74 16.13 11.94
N LEU A 3 14.00 14.83 12.16
CA LEU A 3 14.31 13.92 11.07
C LEU A 3 13.06 13.87 10.17
N TYR A 4 13.14 14.44 8.98
CA TYR A 4 12.08 14.34 8.00
C TYR A 4 11.92 12.88 7.58
N ASN A 5 10.70 12.35 7.68
CA ASN A 5 10.36 11.02 7.22
C ASN A 5 9.21 11.08 6.22
N LYS A 6 9.51 10.68 4.98
CA LYS A 6 8.58 10.67 3.82
C LYS A 6 7.32 9.83 4.05
N ALA A 7 7.34 8.87 4.98
CA ALA A 7 6.16 8.07 5.30
C ALA A 7 5.06 8.88 6.00
N PHE A 8 5.41 9.98 6.67
CA PHE A 8 4.47 10.85 7.39
C PHE A 8 4.19 12.16 6.65
N ASP A 9 4.53 12.22 5.37
CA ASP A 9 4.30 13.36 4.50
C ASP A 9 3.12 13.08 3.56
N ILE A 10 2.14 13.98 3.54
CA ILE A 10 0.91 13.79 2.76
C ILE A 10 1.18 13.77 1.26
N ASN A 11 2.09 14.62 0.76
CA ASN A 11 2.37 14.71 -0.67
C ASN A 11 3.10 13.44 -1.15
N HIS A 12 4.07 12.95 -0.39
CA HIS A 12 4.71 11.67 -0.68
C HIS A 12 3.74 10.50 -0.59
N THR A 13 2.75 10.56 0.31
CA THR A 13 1.72 9.52 0.43
C THR A 13 0.78 9.53 -0.78
N ILE A 14 0.30 10.71 -1.21
CA ILE A 14 -0.49 10.86 -2.44
C ILE A 14 0.31 10.36 -3.65
N LEU A 15 1.60 10.67 -3.71
CA LEU A 15 2.51 10.24 -4.77
C LEU A 15 2.62 8.71 -4.83
N ARG A 16 2.90 8.04 -3.68
CA ARG A 16 2.95 6.57 -3.59
C ARG A 16 1.63 5.93 -4.00
N MET A 17 0.51 6.42 -3.47
CA MET A 17 -0.82 5.91 -3.79
C MET A 17 -1.13 6.10 -5.28
N SER A 18 -0.88 7.28 -5.85
CA SER A 18 -1.14 7.56 -7.27
C SER A 18 -0.29 6.69 -8.19
N SER A 19 1.00 6.52 -7.90
CA SER A 19 1.89 5.64 -8.67
C SER A 19 1.44 4.19 -8.62
N TRP A 20 0.97 3.71 -7.48
CA TRP A 20 0.38 2.37 -7.37
C TRP A 20 -0.96 2.27 -8.12
N LEU A 21 -1.89 3.20 -7.93
CA LEU A 21 -3.21 3.22 -8.58
C LEU A 21 -3.12 3.21 -10.13
N LEU A 22 -2.13 3.88 -10.71
CA LEU A 22 -1.87 3.84 -12.16
C LEU A 22 -1.52 2.43 -12.67
N ASN A 23 -0.85 1.65 -11.83
CA ASN A 23 -0.34 0.31 -12.16
C ASN A 23 -1.21 -0.81 -11.60
N SER A 24 -2.20 -0.47 -10.78
CA SER A 24 -3.14 -1.42 -10.18
C SER A 24 -3.83 -2.27 -11.26
N SER A 25 -3.96 -3.56 -11.02
CA SER A 25 -4.65 -4.49 -11.91
C SER A 25 -6.16 -4.55 -11.67
N GLU A 26 -6.57 -4.28 -10.43
CA GLU A 26 -7.97 -4.36 -10.01
C GLU A 26 -8.71 -3.02 -10.20
N PRO A 27 -9.99 -3.02 -10.60
CA PRO A 27 -10.80 -1.81 -10.71
C PRO A 27 -11.36 -1.34 -9.36
N LEU A 28 -11.48 -2.27 -8.41
CA LEU A 28 -12.03 -2.03 -7.08
C LEU A 28 -10.99 -2.34 -6.02
N ILE A 29 -10.93 -1.50 -4.99
CA ILE A 29 -10.03 -1.74 -3.87
C ILE A 29 -10.64 -1.33 -2.55
N SER A 30 -10.28 -2.04 -1.49
CA SER A 30 -10.71 -1.70 -0.14
C SER A 30 -9.88 -0.58 0.48
N LEU A 31 -10.49 0.17 1.40
CA LEU A 31 -9.83 1.20 2.21
C LEU A 31 -8.59 0.64 2.92
N GLU A 32 -8.74 -0.54 3.52
CA GLU A 32 -7.67 -1.20 4.27
C GLU A 32 -6.56 -1.71 3.34
N GLY A 33 -6.93 -2.21 2.15
CA GLY A 33 -5.99 -2.59 1.10
C GLY A 33 -5.13 -1.41 0.69
N ILE A 34 -5.74 -0.25 0.39
CA ILE A 34 -5.02 0.99 0.04
C ILE A 34 -3.99 1.34 1.12
N ARG A 35 -4.38 1.29 2.40
CA ARG A 35 -3.49 1.59 3.52
C ARG A 35 -2.32 0.60 3.62
N ILE A 36 -2.60 -0.70 3.51
CA ILE A 36 -1.57 -1.75 3.57
C ILE A 36 -0.58 -1.58 2.42
N PHE A 37 -1.07 -1.30 1.20
CA PHE A 37 -0.21 -1.12 0.04
C PHE A 37 0.65 0.13 0.15
N ASP A 38 0.09 1.26 0.58
CA ASP A 38 0.89 2.46 0.84
C ASP A 38 2.00 2.21 1.88
N PHE A 39 1.70 1.46 2.95
CA PHE A 39 2.70 1.07 3.94
C PHE A 39 3.82 0.22 3.34
N LEU A 40 3.49 -0.77 2.50
CA LEU A 40 4.49 -1.62 1.86
C LEU A 40 5.35 -0.85 0.85
N ILE A 41 4.79 0.15 0.17
CA ILE A 41 5.56 1.04 -0.72
C ILE A 41 6.47 1.96 0.09
N ALA A 42 5.99 2.48 1.24
CA ALA A 42 6.79 3.32 2.14
C ALA A 42 7.93 2.51 2.81
N PHE A 43 7.68 1.24 3.14
CA PHE A 43 8.62 0.37 3.83
C PHE A 43 8.75 -1.01 3.15
N PRO A 44 9.46 -1.08 2.00
CA PRO A 44 9.54 -2.30 1.20
C PRO A 44 10.09 -3.54 1.93
N GLU A 45 10.92 -3.36 2.96
CA GLU A 45 11.47 -4.47 3.75
C GLU A 45 10.38 -5.37 4.34
N TYR A 46 9.20 -4.83 4.67
CA TYR A 46 8.11 -5.59 5.27
C TYR A 46 7.44 -6.57 4.29
N ILE A 47 7.64 -6.39 2.98
CA ILE A 47 7.21 -7.37 1.97
C ILE A 47 7.86 -8.74 2.24
N SER A 48 9.14 -8.73 2.64
CA SER A 48 9.86 -9.98 2.96
C SER A 48 9.33 -10.70 4.19
N LYS A 49 8.62 -9.99 5.08
CA LYS A 49 8.04 -10.47 6.33
C LYS A 49 6.58 -10.94 6.16
N LEU A 50 5.96 -10.71 5.01
CA LEU A 50 4.58 -11.15 4.73
C LEU A 50 4.45 -12.66 4.80
N SER A 51 3.34 -13.14 5.38
CA SER A 51 3.00 -14.56 5.45
C SER A 51 2.25 -14.99 4.18
N LEU A 52 2.98 -15.15 3.07
CA LEU A 52 2.45 -15.58 1.76
C LEU A 52 2.71 -17.07 1.51
N GLY A 53 2.02 -17.62 0.49
CA GLY A 53 2.20 -19.00 0.02
C GLY A 53 3.64 -19.33 -0.37
N LYS A 54 3.98 -20.64 -0.33
CA LYS A 54 5.36 -21.13 -0.52
C LYS A 54 5.98 -20.69 -1.86
N GLU A 55 5.17 -20.62 -2.91
CA GLU A 55 5.56 -20.18 -4.26
C GLU A 55 6.20 -18.77 -4.25
N LEU A 56 5.69 -17.86 -3.41
CA LEU A 56 6.08 -16.46 -3.37
C LEU A 56 7.23 -16.16 -2.40
N VAL A 57 7.74 -17.17 -1.68
CA VAL A 57 8.80 -16.99 -0.68
C VAL A 57 10.08 -16.46 -1.32
N LYS A 58 10.46 -16.98 -2.49
CA LYS A 58 11.67 -16.54 -3.20
C LYS A 58 11.54 -15.09 -3.66
N GLU A 59 10.39 -14.72 -4.21
CA GLU A 59 10.11 -13.38 -4.73
C GLU A 59 10.06 -12.34 -3.60
N ARG A 60 9.31 -12.62 -2.52
CA ARG A 60 9.22 -11.67 -1.39
C ARG A 60 10.57 -11.47 -0.67
N ASN A 61 11.44 -12.48 -0.66
CA ASN A 61 12.74 -12.39 0.01
C ASN A 61 13.70 -11.40 -0.67
N LYS A 62 13.49 -11.05 -1.96
CA LYS A 62 14.27 -10.02 -2.66
C LYS A 62 14.20 -8.67 -1.95
N PHE A 63 13.09 -8.39 -1.27
CA PHE A 63 12.87 -7.12 -0.57
C PHE A 63 13.64 -7.00 0.76
N LYS A 64 14.32 -8.06 1.24
CA LYS A 64 15.24 -7.97 2.39
C LYS A 64 16.38 -6.98 2.17
N ARG A 65 16.74 -6.70 0.91
CA ARG A 65 17.76 -5.70 0.54
C ARG A 65 17.41 -4.28 1.01
N PHE A 66 16.13 -3.99 1.26
CA PHE A 66 15.67 -2.71 1.78
C PHE A 66 15.75 -2.62 3.31
N SER A 67 16.22 -3.67 3.98
CA SER A 67 16.33 -3.70 5.44
C SER A 67 17.29 -2.61 5.92
N ASN A 68 16.81 -1.73 6.78
CA ASN A 68 17.64 -0.69 7.38
C ASN A 68 17.70 -0.88 8.91
N PRO A 69 18.88 -1.20 9.49
CA PRO A 69 19.05 -1.39 10.93
C PRO A 69 18.60 -0.18 11.76
N TYR A 70 18.66 1.03 11.19
CA TYR A 70 18.29 2.27 11.87
C TYR A 70 16.79 2.58 11.82
N ASN A 71 16.00 1.84 11.03
CA ASN A 71 14.54 1.96 10.93
C ASN A 71 13.80 0.74 11.50
N ALA A 72 14.41 0.06 12.47
CA ALA A 72 13.83 -1.09 13.16
C ALA A 72 12.76 -0.65 14.18
N PHE A 73 11.61 -0.22 13.67
CA PHE A 73 10.42 0.07 14.46
C PHE A 73 9.43 -1.09 14.43
N ASP A 74 8.54 -1.14 15.41
CA ASP A 74 7.41 -2.07 15.37
C ASP A 74 6.49 -1.74 14.18
N PRO A 75 6.22 -2.69 13.26
CA PRO A 75 5.41 -2.42 12.07
C PRO A 75 3.99 -1.98 12.38
N GLN A 76 3.36 -2.54 13.41
CA GLN A 76 1.98 -2.20 13.77
C GLN A 76 1.88 -0.75 14.25
N SER A 77 2.81 -0.36 15.13
CA SER A 77 2.94 1.01 15.62
C SER A 77 3.19 1.99 14.46
N LEU A 78 4.10 1.65 13.55
CA LEU A 78 4.43 2.48 12.39
C LEU A 78 3.23 2.63 11.44
N PHE A 79 2.53 1.54 11.18
CA PHE A 79 1.32 1.50 10.37
C PHE A 79 0.19 2.35 11.00
N GLN A 80 0.02 2.28 12.32
CA GLN A 80 -0.95 3.10 13.05
C GLN A 80 -0.58 4.59 12.99
N GLN A 81 0.71 4.94 13.11
CA GLN A 81 1.17 6.33 13.00
C GLN A 81 0.91 6.92 11.61
N MET A 82 1.01 6.11 10.55
CA MET A 82 0.72 6.56 9.18
C MET A 82 -0.77 6.82 8.93
N GLU A 83 -1.67 6.33 9.78
CA GLU A 83 -3.12 6.35 9.55
C GLU A 83 -3.67 7.73 9.21
N GLY A 84 -3.26 8.76 9.96
CA GLY A 84 -3.74 10.13 9.74
C GLY A 84 -3.36 10.66 8.36
N VAL A 85 -2.10 10.44 7.95
CA VAL A 85 -1.56 10.90 6.67
C VAL A 85 -2.18 10.11 5.51
N GLN A 86 -2.32 8.79 5.67
CA GLN A 86 -2.99 7.93 4.70
C GLN A 86 -4.44 8.33 4.47
N LYS A 87 -5.22 8.51 5.54
CA LYS A 87 -6.62 8.94 5.44
C LYS A 87 -6.75 10.31 4.77
N SER A 88 -5.84 11.23 5.08
CA SER A 88 -5.82 12.55 4.44
C SER A 88 -5.50 12.46 2.95
N ALA A 89 -4.54 11.63 2.56
CA ALA A 89 -4.21 11.36 1.16
C ALA A 89 -5.38 10.72 0.39
N ILE A 90 -6.05 9.74 1.01
CA ILE A 90 -7.25 9.10 0.43
C ILE A 90 -8.37 10.13 0.23
N CYS A 91 -8.62 10.99 1.23
CA CYS A 91 -9.60 12.07 1.11
C CYS A 91 -9.28 13.02 -0.06
N SER A 92 -8.01 13.38 -0.25
CA SER A 92 -7.56 14.18 -1.39
C SER A 92 -7.82 13.47 -2.74
N LEU A 93 -7.54 12.16 -2.82
CA LEU A 93 -7.79 11.36 -4.02
C LEU A 93 -9.30 11.21 -4.33
N VAL A 94 -10.13 11.10 -3.29
CA VAL A 94 -11.59 11.08 -3.42
C VAL A 94 -12.10 12.44 -3.91
N THR A 95 -11.61 13.54 -3.33
CA THR A 95 -11.95 14.90 -3.73
C THR A 95 -11.57 15.15 -5.20
N ALA A 96 -10.43 14.62 -5.64
CA ALA A 96 -9.98 14.66 -7.03
C ALA A 96 -10.74 13.70 -7.97
N SER A 97 -11.72 12.95 -7.46
CA SER A 97 -12.48 11.91 -8.18
C SER A 97 -11.62 10.76 -8.74
N VAL A 98 -10.38 10.61 -8.25
CA VAL A 98 -9.50 9.48 -8.61
C VAL A 98 -9.98 8.20 -7.95
N LEU A 99 -10.47 8.31 -6.71
CA LEU A 99 -11.16 7.24 -6.00
C LEU A 99 -12.63 7.62 -5.87
N VAL A 100 -13.53 6.72 -6.25
CA VAL A 100 -14.98 6.92 -6.07
C VAL A 100 -15.46 5.93 -5.04
N GLU A 101 -15.99 6.43 -3.93
CA GLU A 101 -16.54 5.58 -2.86
C GLU A 101 -17.79 4.86 -3.36
N ILE A 102 -17.76 3.52 -3.34
CA ILE A 102 -18.93 2.69 -3.64
C ILE A 102 -19.70 2.44 -2.34
N ASN A 103 -18.96 2.18 -1.26
CA ASN A 103 -19.46 2.07 0.10
C ASN A 103 -18.31 2.41 1.07
N ASN A 104 -18.61 2.39 2.37
CA ASN A 104 -17.67 2.76 3.44
C ASN A 104 -16.34 1.97 3.46
N GLU A 105 -16.23 0.87 2.71
CA GLU A 105 -15.06 0.00 2.69
C GLU A 105 -14.41 -0.14 1.31
N LEU A 106 -15.13 0.15 0.21
CA LEU A 106 -14.70 -0.10 -1.17
C LEU A 106 -14.71 1.17 -2.02
N TYR A 107 -13.64 1.33 -2.80
CA TYR A 107 -13.43 2.41 -3.74
C TYR A 107 -13.23 1.88 -5.16
N GLU A 108 -13.82 2.56 -6.13
CA GLU A 108 -13.55 2.38 -7.55
C GLU A 108 -12.37 3.26 -7.97
N ILE A 109 -11.44 2.71 -8.77
CA ILE A 109 -10.26 3.43 -9.25
C ILE A 109 -10.54 4.04 -10.64
N LYS A 110 -10.48 5.38 -10.72
CA LYS A 110 -10.63 6.14 -11.98
C LYS A 110 -9.27 6.60 -12.51
N LYS A 111 -8.58 5.71 -13.21
CA LYS A 111 -7.22 5.97 -13.76
C LYS A 111 -7.20 7.11 -14.78
N ASP A 112 -8.29 7.32 -15.50
CA ASP A 112 -8.46 8.45 -16.43
C ASP A 112 -8.27 9.80 -15.74
N LYS A 113 -8.71 9.92 -14.47
CA LYS A 113 -8.52 11.14 -13.68
C LYS A 113 -7.06 11.37 -13.32
N LEU A 114 -6.29 10.32 -13.03
CA LEU A 114 -4.84 10.42 -12.80
C LEU A 114 -4.13 10.92 -14.07
N TYR A 115 -4.48 10.39 -15.24
CA TYR A 115 -3.92 10.88 -16.51
C TYR A 115 -4.27 12.35 -16.77
N ALA A 116 -5.50 12.77 -16.46
CA ALA A 116 -5.95 14.15 -16.65
C ALA A 116 -5.17 15.17 -15.78
N ILE A 117 -4.70 14.76 -14.60
CA ILE A 117 -3.86 15.59 -13.72
C ILE A 117 -2.35 15.44 -14.00
N GLY A 118 -1.97 14.77 -15.10
CA GLY A 118 -0.58 14.68 -15.57
C GLY A 118 0.23 13.51 -15.01
N PHE A 119 -0.39 12.58 -14.28
CA PHE A 119 0.28 11.35 -13.88
C PHE A 119 0.34 10.38 -15.06
N THR A 120 1.55 10.00 -15.47
CA THR A 120 1.77 9.02 -16.54
C THR A 120 2.48 7.78 -15.98
N LYS A 121 2.42 6.64 -16.70
CA LYS A 121 3.15 5.43 -16.31
C LYS A 121 4.67 5.62 -16.27
N THR A 122 5.19 6.64 -16.98
CA THR A 122 6.61 7.01 -16.98
C THR A 122 7.00 7.92 -15.82
N ASN A 123 6.04 8.45 -15.05
CA ASN A 123 6.32 9.22 -13.83
C ASN A 123 6.68 8.29 -12.67
N LEU A 124 7.67 7.45 -12.89
CA LEU A 124 8.30 6.65 -11.86
C LEU A 124 9.21 7.61 -11.10
N PHE A 125 8.69 8.09 -9.98
CA PHE A 125 9.45 8.96 -9.11
C PHE A 125 10.60 8.15 -8.53
N ASP A 126 11.83 8.69 -8.55
CA ASP A 126 13.04 8.02 -8.05
C ASP A 126 12.91 7.47 -6.62
N SER A 127 11.96 8.03 -5.85
CA SER A 127 11.66 7.64 -4.46
C SER A 127 10.73 6.43 -4.33
N ILE A 128 10.13 5.95 -5.42
CA ILE A 128 9.19 4.81 -5.44
C ILE A 128 9.80 3.67 -6.24
N ASN A 129 9.87 2.49 -5.62
CA ASN A 129 10.48 1.34 -6.26
C ASN A 129 9.46 0.55 -7.12
N GLU A 130 9.75 0.42 -8.41
CA GLU A 130 8.91 -0.32 -9.37
C GLU A 130 8.68 -1.78 -9.00
N ASP A 131 9.70 -2.46 -8.46
CA ASP A 131 9.58 -3.86 -8.07
C ASP A 131 8.52 -4.02 -6.97
N VAL A 132 8.39 -3.02 -6.08
CA VAL A 132 7.38 -3.02 -5.02
C VAL A 132 5.98 -2.89 -5.59
N ILE A 133 5.76 -1.91 -6.48
CA ILE A 133 4.45 -1.72 -7.14
C ILE A 133 4.08 -2.98 -7.94
N SER A 134 5.03 -3.51 -8.70
CA SER A 134 4.83 -4.71 -9.52
C SER A 134 4.51 -5.92 -8.64
N PHE A 135 5.19 -6.08 -7.50
CA PHE A 135 4.91 -7.17 -6.57
C PHE A 135 3.51 -7.04 -5.96
N ILE A 136 3.10 -5.84 -5.54
CA ILE A 136 1.76 -5.59 -4.99
C ILE A 136 0.70 -5.92 -6.04
N SER A 137 0.83 -5.34 -7.24
CA SER A 137 -0.17 -5.48 -8.30
C SER A 137 -0.33 -6.94 -8.76
N ASN A 138 0.78 -7.67 -8.89
CA ASN A 138 0.75 -9.04 -9.40
C ASN A 138 0.34 -10.09 -8.35
N ASN A 139 0.54 -9.83 -7.06
CA ASN A 139 0.45 -10.88 -6.03
C ASN A 139 -0.48 -10.55 -4.84
N LEU A 140 -0.76 -9.27 -4.58
CA LEU A 140 -1.45 -8.85 -3.36
C LEU A 140 -2.83 -8.25 -3.62
N GLU A 141 -3.05 -7.54 -4.73
CA GLU A 141 -4.34 -6.91 -5.03
C GLU A 141 -5.50 -7.90 -5.16
N THR A 142 -5.21 -9.09 -5.69
CA THR A 142 -6.20 -10.17 -5.89
C THR A 142 -6.55 -10.90 -4.59
N LEU A 143 -5.81 -10.65 -3.49
CA LEU A 143 -6.06 -11.29 -2.22
C LEU A 143 -7.27 -10.65 -1.52
N PRO A 144 -8.16 -11.46 -0.92
CA PRO A 144 -9.22 -10.90 -0.09
C PRO A 144 -8.61 -10.12 1.09
N VAL A 145 -9.31 -9.09 1.55
CA VAL A 145 -8.84 -8.27 2.69
C VAL A 145 -8.83 -9.10 3.98
N THR A 146 -9.89 -9.89 4.15
CA THR A 146 -10.15 -10.77 5.29
C THR A 146 -9.91 -12.23 4.91
N GLY A 147 -10.03 -13.14 5.89
CA GLY A 147 -9.74 -14.56 5.74
C GLY A 147 -8.30 -14.93 6.10
N ILE A 148 -8.09 -16.24 6.31
CA ILE A 148 -6.81 -16.83 6.75
C ILE A 148 -5.68 -16.55 5.74
N THR A 149 -6.02 -16.47 4.45
CA THR A 149 -5.10 -16.15 3.35
C THR A 149 -5.20 -14.70 2.88
N GLY A 150 -5.94 -13.86 3.61
CA GLY A 150 -6.19 -12.48 3.23
C GLY A 150 -5.07 -11.51 3.61
N LEU A 151 -5.16 -10.27 3.12
CA LEU A 151 -4.17 -9.22 3.31
C LEU A 151 -3.89 -8.91 4.79
N LYS A 152 -4.93 -8.89 5.63
CA LYS A 152 -4.77 -8.67 7.09
C LYS A 152 -3.95 -9.77 7.74
N ALA A 153 -4.27 -11.03 7.44
CA ALA A 153 -3.58 -12.19 7.99
C ALA A 153 -2.13 -12.28 7.47
N ALA A 154 -1.92 -11.99 6.18
CA ALA A 154 -0.61 -12.01 5.56
C ALA A 154 0.32 -10.91 6.10
N SER A 155 -0.20 -9.70 6.30
CA SER A 155 0.57 -8.54 6.74
C SER A 155 0.79 -8.43 8.24
N LYS A 156 -0.18 -8.93 9.04
CA LYS A 156 -0.19 -8.79 10.51
C LYS A 156 -0.12 -7.33 10.99
N LEU A 157 -0.49 -6.37 10.14
CA LEU A 157 -0.48 -4.93 10.43
C LEU A 157 -1.75 -4.46 11.16
N MET A 158 -2.84 -5.23 11.03
CA MET A 158 -4.11 -4.96 11.68
C MET A 158 -4.56 -6.17 12.48
N SER A 159 -5.36 -5.94 13.52
CA SER A 159 -5.99 -7.03 14.26
C SER A 159 -6.91 -7.82 13.32
N PHE A 160 -6.67 -9.13 13.24
CA PHE A 160 -7.55 -10.07 12.57
C PHE A 160 -8.29 -10.85 13.65
N LYS A 161 -9.60 -10.61 13.79
CA LYS A 161 -10.44 -11.53 14.58
C LYS A 161 -10.56 -12.79 13.75
N TYR A 162 -10.06 -13.90 14.26
CA TYR A 162 -10.47 -15.20 13.75
C TYR A 162 -12.00 -15.23 13.82
N ASP A 163 -12.68 -15.44 12.70
CA ASP A 163 -14.01 -16.00 12.75
C ASP A 163 -13.84 -17.29 13.57
N ARG A 164 -14.39 -17.26 14.80
CA ARG A 164 -14.44 -18.44 15.65
C ARG A 164 -15.24 -19.47 14.86
N ILE A 165 -14.57 -20.56 14.48
CA ILE A 165 -15.19 -21.80 14.03
C ILE A 165 -16.23 -22.22 15.08
#